data_AF-A0A3C1Z2A1-F1
#
_entry.id   AF-A0A3C1Z2A1-F1
#
_cell.length_a   1.000
_cell.length_b   1.000
_cell.length_c   1.000
_cell.angle_alpha   90.00
_cell.angle_beta   90.00
_cell.angle_gamma   90.00
#
_symmetry.space_group_name_H-M   'P 1'
#
loop_
_entity.id
_entity.type
_entity.pdbx_description
1 polymer ?
#
loop_
_entity_poly.entity_id
_entity_poly.type
_entity_poly.pdbx_seq_one_letter_code
_entity_poly.pdbx_strand_id
1 'polypeptide(L)'
;LPLIGRVLGMGIPCWNYHYLPLSHEQQVEWAILDTFDALAPVYDDPQTPDTIAEWFRSAQLTDVRVRIGGNGVLGNGKAPA
;
A
#
# COMPACT_ATOMS: atom_id res chain seq x y z
N LEU A 1 -30.64 11.69 -6.67
CA LEU A 1 -30.78 11.17 -5.28
C LEU A 1 -29.40 10.86 -4.71
N PRO A 2 -28.84 11.72 -3.84
CA PRO A 2 -27.47 11.63 -3.33
C PRO A 2 -27.20 10.40 -2.44
N LEU A 3 -28.23 9.65 -2.07
CA LEU A 3 -28.11 8.40 -1.30
C LEU A 3 -27.76 7.17 -2.16
N ILE A 4 -28.17 7.16 -3.44
CA ILE A 4 -27.93 6.01 -4.33
C ILE A 4 -26.45 5.94 -4.74
N GLY A 5 -25.79 7.08 -4.94
CA GLY A 5 -24.36 7.15 -5.26
C GLY A 5 -23.46 6.57 -4.16
N ARG A 6 -23.86 6.71 -2.89
CA ARG A 6 -23.10 6.23 -1.73
C ARG A 6 -23.09 4.69 -1.60
N VAL A 7 -24.12 4.02 -2.12
CA VAL A 7 -24.25 2.55 -2.05
C VAL A 7 -23.64 1.87 -3.29
N LEU A 8 -23.76 2.47 -4.47
CA LEU A 8 -23.15 1.95 -5.70
C LEU A 8 -21.62 2.06 -5.70
N GLY A 9 -21.05 3.08 -5.04
CA GLY A 9 -19.60 3.27 -4.93
C GLY A 9 -18.86 2.20 -4.12
N MET A 10 -19.57 1.29 -3.42
CA MET A 10 -18.96 0.13 -2.75
C MET A 10 -18.96 -1.15 -3.61
N GLY A 11 -19.79 -1.21 -4.66
CA GLY A 11 -19.86 -2.35 -5.58
C GLY A 11 -18.97 -2.19 -6.81
N ILE A 12 -18.60 -0.96 -7.12
CA ILE A 12 -17.62 -0.62 -8.15
C ILE A 12 -16.39 -0.11 -7.39
N PRO A 13 -15.27 -0.85 -7.38
CA PRO A 13 -14.02 -0.41 -6.78
C PRO A 13 -13.47 0.71 -7.66
N CYS A 14 -13.98 1.91 -7.47
CA CYS A 14 -13.49 3.11 -8.14
C CYS A 14 -13.01 4.06 -7.07
N TRP A 15 -11.73 3.98 -6.76
CA TRP A 15 -11.07 5.06 -6.05
C TRP A 15 -11.26 6.34 -6.85
N ASN A 16 -11.92 7.33 -6.26
CA ASN A 16 -12.29 8.57 -6.93
C ASN A 16 -11.63 9.75 -6.23
N TYR A 17 -10.89 10.56 -6.99
CA TYR A 17 -10.07 11.65 -6.49
C TYR A 17 -10.58 13.04 -6.85
N HIS A 18 -11.84 13.21 -7.25
CA HIS A 18 -12.41 14.52 -7.61
C HIS A 18 -12.33 15.57 -6.48
N TYR A 19 -12.11 15.16 -5.23
CA TYR A 19 -11.94 16.06 -4.09
C TYR A 19 -10.50 16.54 -3.87
N LEU A 20 -9.51 16.02 -4.61
CA LEU A 20 -8.11 16.45 -4.55
C LEU A 20 -7.83 17.54 -5.60
N PRO A 21 -6.86 18.44 -5.33
CA PRO A 21 -6.44 19.49 -6.28
C PRO A 21 -5.55 18.92 -7.41
N LEU A 22 -6.00 17.84 -8.05
CA LEU A 22 -5.34 17.15 -9.15
C LEU A 22 -6.00 17.52 -10.48
N SER A 23 -5.24 17.46 -11.58
CA SER A 23 -5.83 17.54 -12.92
C SER A 23 -6.76 16.35 -13.16
N HIS A 24 -7.70 16.47 -14.10
CA HIS A 24 -8.58 15.35 -14.44
C HIS A 24 -7.79 14.10 -14.88
N GLU A 25 -6.70 14.30 -15.63
CA GLU A 25 -5.80 13.22 -16.04
C GLU A 25 -5.18 12.51 -14.82
N GLN A 26 -4.61 13.26 -13.88
CA GLN A 26 -4.05 12.71 -12.65
C GLN A 26 -5.09 11.98 -11.81
N GLN A 27 -6.33 12.50 -11.73
CA GLN A 27 -7.42 11.83 -11.04
C GLN A 27 -7.72 10.45 -11.65
N VAL A 28 -7.70 10.35 -12.98
CA VAL A 28 -7.92 9.09 -13.70
C VAL A 28 -6.74 8.14 -13.50
N GLU A 29 -5.49 8.62 -13.62
CA GLU A 29 -4.30 7.80 -13.42
C GLU A 29 -4.26 7.19 -12.01
N TRP A 30 -4.53 8.02 -10.99
CA TRP A 30 -4.57 7.56 -9.60
C TRP A 30 -5.72 6.58 -9.36
N ALA A 31 -6.90 6.87 -9.92
CA ALA A 31 -8.05 5.97 -9.82
C ALA A 31 -7.73 4.60 -10.40
N ILE A 32 -7.04 4.54 -11.54
CA ILE A 32 -6.62 3.28 -12.17
C ILE A 32 -5.63 2.53 -11.29
N LEU A 33 -4.58 3.21 -10.81
CA LEU A 33 -3.53 2.59 -10.01
C LEU A 33 -4.06 2.02 -8.69
N ASP A 34 -4.86 2.78 -7.95
CA ASP A 34 -5.34 2.33 -6.64
C ASP A 34 -6.46 1.30 -6.76
N THR A 35 -7.24 1.35 -7.84
CA THR A 35 -8.18 0.26 -8.18
C THR A 35 -7.42 -1.03 -8.49
N PHE A 36 -6.31 -0.96 -9.22
CA PHE A 36 -5.48 -2.13 -9.47
C PHE A 36 -4.86 -2.66 -8.18
N ASP A 37 -4.21 -1.80 -7.38
CA ASP A 37 -3.58 -2.15 -6.10
C ASP A 37 -4.53 -2.95 -5.19
N ALA A 38 -5.78 -2.52 -5.08
CA ALA A 38 -6.74 -3.20 -4.20
C ALA A 38 -7.37 -4.47 -4.77
N LEU A 39 -7.42 -4.64 -6.10
CA LEU A 39 -8.12 -5.75 -6.76
C LEU A 39 -7.20 -6.81 -7.35
N ALA A 40 -5.89 -6.61 -7.26
CA ALA A 40 -4.90 -7.48 -7.87
C ALA A 40 -4.07 -8.29 -6.84
N PRO A 41 -4.64 -8.80 -5.71
CA PRO A 41 -3.86 -9.43 -4.63
C PRO A 41 -3.19 -10.74 -5.06
N VAL A 42 -3.63 -11.33 -6.18
CA VAL A 42 -2.99 -12.52 -6.77
C VAL A 42 -1.58 -12.24 -7.29
N TYR A 43 -1.25 -10.97 -7.53
CA TYR A 43 0.08 -10.54 -7.98
C TYR A 43 0.95 -9.99 -6.84
N ASP A 44 0.42 -9.90 -5.62
CA ASP A 44 1.21 -9.52 -4.45
C ASP A 44 2.13 -10.68 -4.04
N ASP A 45 3.38 -10.36 -3.69
CA ASP A 45 4.34 -11.30 -3.10
C ASP A 45 4.71 -10.87 -1.67
N PRO A 46 3.84 -11.15 -0.67
CA PRO A 46 4.06 -10.69 0.69
C PRO A 46 5.24 -11.40 1.34
N GLN A 47 6.10 -10.61 1.96
CA GLN A 47 7.29 -11.11 2.65
C GLN A 47 7.01 -11.47 4.11
N THR A 48 7.83 -12.36 4.67
CA THR A 48 7.74 -12.75 6.08
C THR A 48 8.65 -11.87 6.96
N PRO A 49 8.36 -11.74 8.27
CA PRO A 49 9.27 -11.11 9.22
C PRO A 49 10.69 -11.65 9.16
N ASP A 50 10.86 -12.96 8.97
CA ASP A 50 12.17 -13.61 8.90
C ASP A 50 12.92 -13.19 7.63
N THR A 51 12.23 -13.13 6.48
CA THR A 51 12.80 -12.63 5.22
C THR A 51 13.28 -11.18 5.39
N ILE A 52 12.45 -10.32 5.97
CA ILE A 52 12.82 -8.91 6.21
C ILE A 52 14.00 -8.83 7.19
N ALA A 53 14.02 -9.63 8.25
CA ALA A 53 15.13 -9.65 9.21
C ALA A 53 16.44 -10.13 8.57
N GLU A 54 16.38 -11.08 7.62
CA GLU A 54 17.53 -11.51 6.81
C GLU A 54 18.06 -10.34 5.96
N TRP A 55 17.20 -9.62 5.24
CA TRP A 55 17.61 -8.48 4.41
C TRP A 55 18.35 -7.40 5.22
N PHE A 56 17.86 -7.07 6.41
CA PHE A 56 18.50 -6.09 7.29
C PHE A 56 19.88 -6.57 7.75
N ARG A 57 20.03 -7.87 8.08
CA ARG A 57 21.32 -8.46 8.45
C ARG A 57 22.28 -8.49 7.25
N SER A 58 21.80 -8.85 6.06
CA SER A 58 22.60 -8.84 4.82
C SER A 58 23.09 -7.45 4.45
N ALA A 59 22.30 -6.41 4.75
CA ALA A 59 22.66 -5.01 4.57
C ALA A 59 23.55 -4.44 5.69
N GLN A 60 24.01 -5.27 6.64
CA GLN A 60 24.87 -4.87 7.76
C GLN A 60 24.28 -3.76 8.65
N LEU A 61 22.94 -3.66 8.70
CA LEU A 61 22.25 -2.75 9.59
C LEU A 61 22.31 -3.28 11.04
N THR A 62 22.34 -2.35 11.99
CA THR A 62 22.36 -2.63 13.43
C THR A 62 21.02 -2.26 14.07
N ASP A 63 20.77 -2.68 15.32
CA ASP A 63 19.53 -2.37 16.05
C ASP A 63 18.25 -2.75 15.27
N VAL A 64 18.29 -3.95 14.65
CA VAL A 64 17.22 -4.45 13.77
C VAL A 64 15.99 -4.86 14.59
N ARG A 65 14.84 -4.29 14.26
CA ARG A 65 13.54 -4.63 14.83
C ARG A 65 12.54 -4.89 13.72
N VAL A 66 12.01 -6.10 13.68
CA VAL A 66 10.99 -6.51 12.70
C VAL A 66 9.73 -6.93 13.45
N ARG A 67 8.57 -6.47 12.98
CA ARG A 67 7.26 -6.80 13.58
C ARG A 67 6.16 -6.79 12.53
N ILE A 68 5.06 -7.48 12.82
CA ILE A 68 3.82 -7.31 12.07
C ILE A 68 3.17 -5.96 12.44
N GLY A 69 2.75 -5.22 11.43
CA GLY A 69 2.01 -3.96 11.52
C GLY A 69 0.64 -4.04 10.85
N GLY A 70 -0.03 -2.89 10.72
CA GLY A 70 -1.38 -2.83 10.13
C GLY A 70 -1.45 -3.25 8.66
N ASN A 71 -0.42 -2.94 7.87
CA ASN A 71 -0.36 -3.17 6.43
C ASN A 71 0.76 -4.14 6.03
N GLY A 72 1.11 -5.11 6.87
CA GLY A 72 2.17 -6.10 6.58
C GLY A 72 3.34 -6.06 7.56
N VAL A 73 4.57 -6.24 7.06
CA VAL A 73 5.79 -6.33 7.89
C VAL A 73 6.49 -4.98 7.99
N LEU A 74 6.79 -4.55 9.22
CA LEU A 74 7.54 -3.33 9.51
C LEU A 74 8.95 -3.68 9.98
N GLY A 75 9.98 -3.17 9.29
CA GLY A 75 11.39 -3.31 9.66
C GLY A 75 12.03 -1.97 9.98
N ASN A 76 12.78 -1.88 11.09
CA ASN A 76 13.58 -0.73 11.47
C ASN A 76 15.02 -1.17 11.77
N GLY A 77 16.00 -0.34 11.42
CA GLY A 77 17.43 -0.60 11.65
C GLY A 77 18.23 0.69 11.51
N LYS A 78 19.47 0.68 12.01
CA LYS A 78 20.41 1.80 11.96
C LYS A 78 21.57 1.47 11.05
N ALA A 79 22.06 2.46 10.32
CA ALA A 79 23.32 2.34 9.60
C ALA A 79 24.45 2.01 10.60
N PRO A 80 25.43 1.19 10.22
CA PRO A 80 26.64 1.00 11.01
C PRO A 80 27.36 2.36 11.19
N ALA A 81 27.98 2.53 12.36
CA ALA A 81 28.72 3.74 12.71
C ALA A 81 30.02 3.89 11.90
#